data_AF-R7TSE9-F1
#
_entry.id   AF-R7TSE9-F1
#
_cell.length_a   1.000
_cell.length_b   1.000
_cell.length_c   1.000
_cell.angle_alpha   90.00
_cell.angle_beta   90.00
_cell.angle_gamma   90.00
#
_symmetry.space_group_name_H-M   'P 1'
#
loop_
_entity.id
_entity.type
_entity.pdbx_description
1 polymer ?
#
loop_
_entity_poly.entity_id
_entity_poly.type
_entity_poly.pdbx_seq_one_letter_code
_entity_poly.pdbx_strand_id
1 'polypeptide(L)'
;GRTKLHIAVILPDNNNWMFSLQKVLPAIYEAIDGPTIKRVLPKHYFKVTSADSKCNSAAAPLAGFNMFYVEKVNVFFGPVCDYSLAPIARYAPFWNATVLTAGGMAHDFGASKTSPNAEFPCLTRVGPTFDLLSRSIYSIIQYYHW
;
A
#
# COMPACT_ATOMS: atom_id res chain seq x y z
N GLY A 1 -13.64 8.59 24.95
CA GLY A 1 -13.50 9.30 23.65
C GLY A 1 -13.26 8.29 22.54
N ARG A 2 -13.54 8.65 21.27
CA ARG A 2 -13.18 7.81 20.12
C ARG A 2 -11.69 7.96 19.79
N THR A 3 -11.00 6.88 19.42
CA THR A 3 -9.59 6.87 19.04
C THR A 3 -9.44 7.16 17.55
N LYS A 4 -8.49 8.04 17.18
CA LYS A 4 -8.19 8.35 15.77
C LYS A 4 -7.38 7.23 15.12
N LEU A 5 -7.80 6.78 13.94
CA LEU A 5 -7.00 5.98 13.02
C LEU A 5 -6.68 6.82 11.78
N HIS A 6 -5.39 7.03 11.50
CA HIS A 6 -4.94 7.84 10.38
C HIS A 6 -4.48 6.96 9.22
N ILE A 7 -5.19 7.07 8.10
CA ILE A 7 -4.89 6.43 6.82
C ILE A 7 -4.20 7.48 5.93
N ALA A 8 -2.96 7.21 5.52
CA ALA A 8 -2.27 7.98 4.49
C ALA A 8 -2.38 7.26 3.15
N VAL A 9 -2.84 7.96 2.11
CA VAL A 9 -3.04 7.42 0.77
C VAL A 9 -2.03 8.07 -0.17
N ILE A 10 -1.07 7.29 -0.67
CA ILE A 10 -0.04 7.81 -1.58
C ILE A 10 -0.16 7.07 -2.90
N LEU A 11 -0.78 7.70 -3.89
CA LEU A 11 -1.05 7.12 -5.22
C LEU A 11 -0.82 8.17 -6.30
N PRO A 12 -0.62 7.80 -7.58
CA PRO A 12 -0.55 8.76 -8.66
C PRO A 12 -1.84 9.59 -8.75
N ASP A 13 -1.69 10.91 -8.85
CA ASP A 13 -2.80 11.84 -9.13
C ASP A 13 -3.07 11.93 -10.64
N ASN A 14 -3.19 10.78 -11.29
CA ASN A 14 -3.34 10.68 -12.74
C ASN A 14 -4.15 9.42 -13.11
N ASN A 15 -5.29 9.63 -13.77
CA ASN A 15 -6.24 8.57 -14.15
C ASN A 15 -5.77 7.62 -15.26
N ASN A 16 -4.61 7.84 -15.88
CA ASN A 16 -3.99 6.85 -16.76
C ASN A 16 -3.47 5.64 -15.97
N TRP A 17 -3.25 5.79 -14.67
CA TRP A 17 -2.93 4.67 -13.78
C TRP A 17 -4.19 3.92 -13.37
N MET A 18 -4.07 2.59 -13.25
CA MET A 18 -5.16 1.73 -12.78
C MET A 18 -5.63 2.13 -11.37
N PHE A 19 -4.67 2.40 -10.48
CA PHE A 19 -4.89 2.83 -9.10
C PHE A 19 -4.45 4.29 -8.93
N SER A 20 -5.33 5.23 -9.27
CA SER A 20 -5.11 6.67 -9.07
C SER A 20 -5.87 7.18 -7.84
N LEU A 21 -5.48 8.34 -7.31
CA LEU A 21 -6.18 8.97 -6.19
C LEU A 21 -7.68 9.17 -6.49
N GLN A 22 -8.01 9.65 -7.69
CA GLN A 22 -9.40 9.93 -8.08
C GLN A 22 -10.26 8.67 -8.14
N LYS A 23 -9.67 7.50 -8.45
CA LYS A 23 -10.40 6.22 -8.51
C LYS A 23 -10.50 5.55 -7.15
N VAL A 24 -9.47 5.67 -6.31
CA VAL A 24 -9.35 4.89 -5.07
C VAL A 24 -9.94 5.61 -3.86
N LEU A 25 -9.82 6.93 -3.76
CA LEU A 25 -10.34 7.67 -2.60
C LEU A 25 -11.85 7.48 -2.37
N PRO A 26 -12.72 7.53 -3.41
CA PRO A 26 -14.15 7.26 -3.20
C PRO A 26 -14.40 5.90 -2.55
N ALA A 27 -13.71 4.85 -3.00
CA ALA A 27 -13.86 3.51 -2.44
C ALA A 27 -13.40 3.44 -0.96
N ILE A 28 -12.36 4.18 -0.60
CA ILE A 28 -11.91 4.27 0.80
C ILE A 28 -12.99 4.95 1.66
N TYR A 29 -13.53 6.10 1.21
CA TYR A 29 -14.56 6.83 1.95
C TYR A 29 -15.83 5.99 2.14
N GLU A 30 -16.29 5.31 1.08
CA GLU A 30 -17.42 4.38 1.17
C GLU A 30 -17.15 3.23 2.15
N ALA A 31 -15.94 2.67 2.15
CA ALA A 31 -15.59 1.58 3.05
C ALA A 31 -15.57 1.99 4.54
N ILE A 32 -14.99 3.16 4.86
CA ILE A 32 -14.90 3.63 6.25
C ILE A 32 -16.27 4.07 6.82
N ASP A 33 -17.18 4.54 5.97
CA ASP A 33 -18.54 4.88 6.35
C ASP A 33 -19.49 3.67 6.38
N GLY A 34 -19.03 2.52 5.87
CA GLY A 34 -19.77 1.28 5.83
C GLY A 34 -20.14 0.71 7.21
N PRO A 35 -21.24 -0.04 7.32
CA PRO A 35 -21.73 -0.61 8.58
C PRO A 35 -20.75 -1.63 9.18
N THR A 36 -20.00 -2.36 8.33
CA THR A 36 -19.02 -3.35 8.76
C THR A 36 -17.91 -2.71 9.59
N ILE A 37 -17.33 -1.60 9.11
CA ILE A 37 -16.26 -0.89 9.83
C ILE A 37 -16.78 -0.29 11.13
N LYS A 38 -17.97 0.31 11.11
CA LYS A 38 -18.63 0.83 12.33
C LYS A 38 -18.87 -0.26 13.37
N ARG A 39 -19.14 -1.51 12.95
CA ARG A 39 -19.30 -2.68 13.84
C ARG A 39 -17.97 -3.22 14.37
N VAL A 40 -16.94 -3.34 13.52
CA VAL A 40 -15.64 -3.92 13.89
C VAL A 40 -14.80 -2.95 14.72
N LEU A 41 -14.89 -1.64 14.45
CA LEU A 41 -14.12 -0.59 15.11
C LEU A 41 -15.01 0.50 15.73
N PRO A 42 -15.96 0.16 16.64
CA PRO A 42 -17.01 1.08 17.11
C PRO A 42 -16.49 2.27 17.92
N LYS A 43 -15.28 2.15 18.47
CA LYS A 43 -14.63 3.20 19.27
C LYS A 43 -13.61 4.02 18.48
N HIS A 44 -13.57 3.90 17.17
CA HIS A 44 -12.60 4.59 16.33
C HIS A 44 -13.27 5.58 15.37
N TYR A 45 -12.50 6.56 14.90
CA TYR A 45 -12.84 7.39 13.75
C TYR A 45 -11.62 7.51 12.83
N PHE A 46 -11.87 7.74 11.54
CA PHE A 46 -10.82 7.76 10.54
C PHE A 46 -10.47 9.20 10.13
N LYS A 47 -9.18 9.48 10.04
CA LYS A 47 -8.66 10.61 9.25
C LYS A 47 -8.04 10.01 8.00
N VAL A 48 -8.37 10.56 6.84
CA VAL A 48 -7.75 10.17 5.57
C VAL A 48 -6.99 11.38 5.05
N THR A 49 -5.72 11.22 4.73
CA THR A 49 -4.94 12.21 3.97
C THR A 49 -4.37 11.57 2.73
N SER A 50 -4.18 12.36 1.69
CA SER A 50 -3.68 11.88 0.40
C SER A 50 -2.56 12.75 -0.15
N ALA A 51 -1.64 12.12 -0.88
CA ALA A 51 -0.59 12.81 -1.62
C ALA A 51 -0.33 12.12 -2.96
N ASP A 52 0.03 12.93 -3.95
CA ASP A 52 0.43 12.43 -5.27
C ASP A 52 1.80 11.75 -5.17
N SER A 53 1.84 10.47 -5.53
CA SER A 53 3.09 9.70 -5.57
C SER A 53 4.00 10.12 -6.72
N LYS A 54 3.44 10.73 -7.78
CA LYS A 54 4.09 11.01 -9.07
C LYS A 54 4.77 9.79 -9.71
N CYS A 55 4.50 8.58 -9.20
CA CYS A 55 5.26 7.38 -9.49
C CYS A 55 6.79 7.60 -9.40
N ASN A 56 7.23 8.49 -8.49
CA ASN A 56 8.60 8.94 -8.40
C ASN A 56 9.27 8.41 -7.12
N SER A 57 10.55 8.05 -7.23
CA SER A 57 11.35 7.45 -6.16
C SER A 57 11.79 8.43 -5.07
N ALA A 58 11.62 9.74 -5.27
CA ALA A 58 11.96 10.76 -4.29
C ALA A 58 10.70 11.49 -3.77
N ALA A 59 9.77 11.84 -4.65
CA ALA A 59 8.57 12.59 -4.28
C ALA A 59 7.65 11.80 -3.34
N ALA A 60 7.39 10.52 -3.64
CA ALA A 60 6.50 9.70 -2.80
C ALA A 60 7.08 9.46 -1.40
N PRO A 61 8.38 9.08 -1.23
CA PRO A 61 8.97 8.95 0.10
C PRO A 61 8.97 10.26 0.89
N LEU A 62 9.22 11.41 0.25
CA LEU A 62 9.16 12.71 0.91
C LEU A 62 7.74 13.01 1.42
N ALA A 63 6.71 12.73 0.61
CA ALA A 63 5.32 12.86 1.03
C ALA A 63 4.99 11.93 2.21
N GLY A 64 5.43 10.67 2.16
CA GLY A 64 5.23 9.71 3.23
C GLY A 64 5.91 10.12 4.54
N PHE A 65 7.13 10.65 4.46
CA PHE A 65 7.84 11.21 5.60
C PHE A 65 7.09 12.39 6.23
N ASN A 66 6.64 13.35 5.40
CA ASN A 66 5.90 14.52 5.88
C ASN A 66 4.58 14.11 6.57
N MET A 67 3.84 13.17 5.98
CA MET A 67 2.61 12.64 6.58
C MET A 67 2.87 11.95 7.92
N PHE A 68 3.91 11.11 7.99
CA PHE A 68 4.28 10.44 9.25
C PHE A 68 4.65 11.45 10.33
N TYR A 69 5.57 12.38 10.01
CA TYR A 69 6.13 13.33 10.96
C TYR A 69 5.08 14.29 11.53
N VAL A 70 4.17 14.79 10.69
CA VAL A 70 3.17 15.79 11.10
C VAL A 70 1.94 15.13 11.74
N GLU A 71 1.52 13.96 11.24
CA GLU A 71 0.17 13.50 11.49
C GLU A 71 0.04 12.12 12.15
N LYS A 72 1.18 11.45 12.44
CA LYS A 72 1.25 10.11 13.05
C LYS A 72 0.37 9.09 12.32
N VAL A 73 0.83 8.66 11.16
CA VAL A 73 0.13 7.69 10.29
C VAL A 73 0.09 6.30 10.96
N ASN A 74 -1.06 5.64 10.91
CA ASN A 74 -1.20 4.25 11.35
C ASN A 74 -1.01 3.27 10.18
N VAL A 75 -1.50 3.65 9.00
CA VAL A 75 -1.47 2.80 7.81
C VAL A 75 -1.28 3.62 6.55
N PHE A 76 -0.43 3.12 5.66
CA PHE A 76 -0.26 3.64 4.31
C PHE A 76 -1.03 2.75 3.32
N PHE A 77 -1.85 3.36 2.47
CA PHE A 77 -2.44 2.74 1.29
C PHE A 77 -1.69 3.20 0.03
N GLY A 78 -1.12 2.25 -0.70
CA GLY A 78 -0.09 2.49 -1.70
C GLY A 78 1.30 2.70 -1.08
N PRO A 79 2.30 3.17 -1.84
CA PRO A 79 2.29 3.39 -3.29
C PRO A 79 2.17 2.13 -4.13
N VAL A 80 1.79 2.30 -5.41
CA VAL A 80 1.66 1.20 -6.38
C VAL A 80 2.88 1.01 -7.28
N CYS A 81 3.69 2.06 -7.47
CA CYS A 81 4.95 1.99 -8.21
C CYS A 81 6.07 1.45 -7.32
N ASP A 82 6.82 0.47 -7.81
CA ASP A 82 7.86 -0.24 -7.04
C ASP A 82 8.88 0.73 -6.39
N TYR A 83 9.43 1.66 -7.17
CA TYR A 83 10.43 2.61 -6.65
C TYR A 83 9.86 3.65 -5.68
N SER A 84 8.58 4.00 -5.81
CA SER A 84 7.90 4.86 -4.83
C SER A 84 7.61 4.10 -3.53
N LEU A 85 7.24 2.83 -3.65
CA LEU A 85 6.85 1.96 -2.54
C LEU A 85 8.05 1.58 -1.66
N ALA A 86 9.18 1.22 -2.28
CA ALA A 86 10.30 0.63 -1.57
C ALA A 86 10.79 1.44 -0.35
N PRO A 87 10.99 2.77 -0.44
CA PRO A 87 11.43 3.54 0.73
C PRO A 87 10.37 3.60 1.84
N ILE A 88 9.09 3.81 1.49
CA ILE A 88 8.00 3.86 2.48
C ILE A 88 7.88 2.51 3.20
N ALA A 89 7.96 1.41 2.46
CA ALA A 89 7.90 0.06 3.04
C ALA A 89 9.10 -0.27 3.95
N ARG A 90 10.29 0.26 3.65
CA ARG A 90 11.49 0.15 4.52
C ARG A 90 11.37 0.98 5.79
N TYR A 91 10.71 2.14 5.74
CA TYR A 91 10.56 3.02 6.90
C TYR A 91 9.41 2.60 7.82
N ALA A 92 8.39 1.96 7.28
CA ALA A 92 7.18 1.55 8.01
C ALA A 92 7.44 0.81 9.34
N PRO A 93 8.41 -0.13 9.46
CA PRO A 93 8.71 -0.78 10.74
C PRO A 93 9.21 0.20 11.81
N PHE A 94 10.01 1.19 11.42
CA PHE A 94 10.53 2.23 12.32
C PHE A 94 9.45 3.26 12.71
N TRP A 95 8.44 3.40 11.87
CA TRP A 95 7.29 4.27 12.09
C TRP A 95 6.16 3.59 12.88
N ASN A 96 6.29 2.28 13.17
CA ASN A 96 5.22 1.45 13.71
C ASN A 96 3.92 1.59 12.89
N ALA A 97 4.07 1.60 11.56
CA ALA A 97 2.98 1.74 10.60
C ALA A 97 2.93 0.51 9.68
N THR A 98 1.75 0.20 9.16
CA THR A 98 1.58 -0.86 8.15
C THR A 98 1.45 -0.26 6.76
N VAL A 99 1.97 -0.95 5.74
CA VAL A 99 1.79 -0.56 4.34
C VAL A 99 0.95 -1.62 3.64
N LEU A 100 -0.18 -1.21 3.07
CA LEU A 100 -1.02 -2.04 2.21
C LEU A 100 -1.02 -1.47 0.80
N THR A 101 -0.77 -2.31 -0.19
CA THR A 101 -0.73 -1.86 -1.59
C THR A 101 -1.33 -2.87 -2.55
N ALA A 102 -1.98 -2.37 -3.59
CA ALA A 102 -2.42 -3.16 -4.73
C ALA A 102 -1.36 -3.24 -5.85
N GLY A 103 -0.22 -2.56 -5.70
CA GLY A 103 0.92 -2.62 -6.61
C GLY A 103 2.13 -3.29 -5.97
N GLY A 104 3.34 -2.81 -6.29
CA GLY A 104 4.58 -3.40 -5.76
C GLY A 104 4.85 -4.79 -6.35
N MET A 105 5.04 -4.87 -7.67
CA MET A 105 5.05 -6.15 -8.39
C MET A 105 6.38 -6.92 -8.28
N ALA A 106 7.47 -6.22 -7.97
CA ALA A 106 8.78 -6.83 -7.78
C ALA A 106 8.77 -8.02 -6.81
N HIS A 107 9.61 -9.02 -7.13
CA HIS A 107 9.82 -10.22 -6.33
C HIS A 107 10.26 -9.88 -4.90
N ASP A 108 11.21 -8.95 -4.77
CA ASP A 108 11.88 -8.60 -3.51
C ASP A 108 10.90 -8.13 -2.42
N PHE A 109 9.76 -7.54 -2.80
CA PHE A 109 8.72 -7.14 -1.85
C PHE A 109 8.05 -8.32 -1.12
N GLY A 110 8.17 -9.54 -1.65
CA GLY A 110 7.68 -10.77 -1.03
C GLY A 110 8.80 -11.66 -0.46
N ALA A 111 10.07 -11.35 -0.76
CA ALA A 111 11.19 -12.19 -0.36
C ALA A 111 11.42 -12.14 1.16
N SER A 112 11.80 -13.30 1.73
CA SER A 112 12.33 -13.43 3.09
C SER A 112 11.49 -12.81 4.22
N LYS A 113 10.16 -12.74 4.06
CA LYS A 113 9.23 -12.13 5.04
C LYS A 113 9.27 -12.77 6.44
N THR A 114 9.64 -14.04 6.50
CA THR A 114 9.71 -14.83 7.74
C THR A 114 11.09 -14.79 8.38
N SER A 115 12.07 -14.16 7.73
CA SER A 115 13.42 -14.02 8.27
C SER A 115 13.48 -12.88 9.29
N PRO A 116 14.31 -12.96 10.34
CA PRO A 116 14.49 -11.88 11.31
C PRO A 116 14.91 -10.54 10.69
N ASN A 117 15.61 -10.60 9.56
CA ASN A 117 16.12 -9.44 8.82
C ASN A 117 15.31 -9.18 7.54
N ALA A 118 14.01 -9.49 7.54
CA ALA A 118 13.13 -9.19 6.41
C ALA A 118 13.20 -7.70 6.07
N GLU A 119 13.40 -7.36 4.79
CA GLU A 119 13.54 -5.97 4.36
C GLU A 119 12.21 -5.20 4.43
N PHE A 120 11.09 -5.87 4.17
CA PHE A 120 9.76 -5.27 4.09
C PHE A 120 8.76 -5.92 5.06
N PRO A 121 9.02 -6.02 6.38
CA PRO A 121 8.21 -6.84 7.28
C PRO A 121 6.79 -6.28 7.50
N CYS A 122 6.61 -4.96 7.34
CA CYS A 122 5.31 -4.28 7.51
C CYS A 122 4.53 -4.08 6.20
N LEU A 123 4.98 -4.66 5.08
CA LEU A 123 4.34 -4.53 3.77
C LEU A 123 3.46 -5.74 3.44
N THR A 124 2.18 -5.48 3.18
CA THR A 124 1.21 -6.43 2.65
C THR A 124 0.77 -6.01 1.25
N ARG A 125 0.83 -6.94 0.30
CA ARG A 125 0.38 -6.73 -1.08
C ARG A 125 -0.91 -7.50 -1.32
N VAL A 126 -1.89 -6.85 -1.94
CA VAL A 126 -3.19 -7.45 -2.27
C VAL A 126 -3.43 -7.58 -3.78
N GLY A 127 -2.47 -7.12 -4.60
CA GLY A 127 -2.53 -7.17 -6.06
C GLY A 127 -1.63 -8.25 -6.70
N PRO A 128 -1.53 -8.27 -8.03
CA PRO A 128 -0.69 -9.20 -8.76
C PRO A 128 0.81 -8.95 -8.51
N THR A 129 1.64 -9.96 -8.76
CA THR A 129 3.11 -9.89 -8.64
C THR A 129 3.76 -10.51 -9.86
N PHE A 130 5.03 -10.17 -10.13
CA PHE A 130 5.77 -10.83 -11.22
C PHE A 130 5.99 -12.32 -10.97
N ASP A 131 6.04 -12.76 -9.70
CA ASP A 131 6.07 -14.18 -9.34
C ASP A 131 4.78 -14.91 -9.73
N LEU A 132 3.63 -14.27 -9.54
CA LEU A 132 2.35 -14.86 -9.91
C LEU A 132 2.23 -14.94 -11.43
N LEU A 133 2.62 -13.87 -12.14
CA LEU A 133 2.62 -13.83 -13.60
C LEU A 133 3.54 -14.90 -14.20
N SER A 134 4.76 -15.04 -13.70
CA SER A 134 5.70 -16.04 -14.19
C SER A 134 5.19 -17.46 -13.97
N ARG A 135 4.60 -17.74 -12.80
CA ARG A 135 3.94 -19.03 -12.53
C ARG A 135 2.77 -19.29 -13.45
N SER A 136 1.94 -18.28 -13.73
CA SER A 136 0.82 -18.42 -14.67
C SER A 136 1.29 -18.76 -16.09
N ILE A 137 2.30 -18.06 -16.61
CA ILE A 137 2.89 -18.35 -17.93
C ILE A 137 3.51 -19.74 -17.95
N TYR A 138 4.27 -20.09 -16.91
CA TYR A 138 4.86 -21.42 -16.77
C TYR A 138 3.80 -22.53 -16.79
N SER A 139 2.69 -22.36 -16.05
CA SER A 139 1.58 -23.31 -16.07
C SER A 139 0.94 -23.47 -17.45
N ILE A 140 0.85 -22.39 -18.23
CA ILE A 140 0.33 -22.45 -19.61
C ILE A 140 1.28 -23.26 -20.50
N ILE A 141 2.59 -23.00 -20.44
CA ILE A 141 3.60 -23.72 -21.22
C ILE A 141 3.57 -25.22 -20.88
N GLN A 142 3.50 -25.57 -19.60
CA GLN A 142 3.40 -26.95 -19.15
C GLN A 142 2.11 -27.64 -19.66
N TYR A 143 0.98 -26.92 -19.67
CA TYR A 143 -0.29 -27.45 -20.14
C TYR A 143 -0.28 -27.76 -21.65
N TYR A 144 0.34 -26.92 -22.45
CA TYR A 144 0.41 -27.09 -23.92
C TYR A 144 1.63 -27.87 -24.41
N HIS A 145 2.51 -28.32 -23.50
CA HIS A 145 3.76 -29.02 -23.83
C HIS A 145 4.65 -28.26 -24.83
N TRP A 146 4.77 -26.95 -24.65
CA TRP A 146 5.69 -26.10 -25.42
C TRP A 146 7.09 -26.07 -24.82
#